data_AF-A0A525VIV4-F1
#
_entry.id   AF-A0A525VIV4-F1
#
_cell.length_a   1.000
_cell.length_b   1.000
_cell.length_c   1.000
_cell.angle_alpha   90.00
_cell.angle_beta   90.00
_cell.angle_gamma   90.00
#
_symmetry.space_group_name_H-M   'P 1'
#
loop_
_entity.id
_entity.type
_entity.pdbx_description
1 polymer ?
#
loop_
_entity_poly.entity_id
_entity_poly.type
_entity_poly.pdbx_seq_one_letter_code
_entity_poly.pdbx_strand_id
1 'polypeptide(L)'
;MVTRGTVGEPIQEEAVSAIKKGKTTMAEVVSSIGAPDRIVRGNDREIFHYYYYDGKSPAMMLILLNFIRMDIKSDNLYVFFNRDGIAEEVVYGKRTDRTRFRLWPFGD
;
A
#
# COMPACT_ATOMS: atom_id res chain seq x y z
N MET A 1 -6.97 6.73 24.47
CA MET A 1 -7.60 5.70 23.59
C MET A 1 -6.72 5.57 22.36
N VAL A 2 -6.49 4.35 21.87
CA VAL A 2 -5.76 4.15 20.60
C VAL A 2 -6.72 3.47 19.64
N THR A 3 -7.03 4.14 18.53
CA THR A 3 -7.82 3.56 17.44
C THR A 3 -6.92 3.22 16.28
N ARG A 4 -7.10 2.04 15.68
CA ARG A 4 -6.43 1.61 14.46
C ARG A 4 -7.48 1.39 13.38
N GLY A 5 -7.19 1.86 12.16
CA GLY A 5 -7.99 1.58 10.98
C GLY A 5 -7.08 1.10 9.86
N THR A 6 -7.50 0.08 9.12
CA THR A 6 -6.79 -0.44 7.95
C THR A 6 -7.68 -0.40 6.72
N VAL A 7 -7.11 -0.18 5.55
CA VAL A 7 -7.81 -0.22 4.25
C VAL A 7 -6.98 -1.04 3.27
N GLY A 8 -7.62 -1.99 2.59
CA GLY A 8 -6.97 -2.92 1.67
C GLY A 8 -6.29 -4.10 2.38
N GLU A 9 -5.63 -4.95 1.61
CA GLU A 9 -4.88 -6.11 2.11
C GLU A 9 -3.38 -5.83 2.19
N PRO A 10 -2.66 -6.36 3.21
CA PRO A 10 -1.22 -6.22 3.30
C PRO A 10 -0.51 -6.84 2.08
N ILE A 11 0.34 -6.07 1.43
CA ILE A 11 1.12 -6.53 0.28
C ILE A 11 2.28 -7.38 0.79
N GLN A 12 2.31 -8.67 0.43
CA GLN A 12 3.38 -9.60 0.79
C GLN A 12 4.62 -9.34 -0.08
N GLU A 13 5.78 -9.09 0.54
CA GLU A 13 7.00 -8.76 -0.20
C GLU A 13 7.53 -9.93 -1.02
N GLU A 14 7.30 -11.15 -0.54
CA GLU A 14 7.63 -12.39 -1.20
C GLU A 14 6.85 -12.53 -2.51
N ALA A 15 5.56 -12.15 -2.50
CA ALA A 15 4.70 -12.18 -3.68
C ALA A 15 5.12 -11.12 -4.71
N VAL A 16 5.50 -9.92 -4.26
CA VAL A 16 6.04 -8.87 -5.15
C VAL A 16 7.36 -9.31 -5.78
N SER A 17 8.24 -9.92 -4.99
CA SER A 17 9.55 -10.42 -5.45
C SER A 17 9.44 -11.60 -6.43
N ALA A 18 8.31 -12.31 -6.41
CA ALA A 18 8.03 -13.39 -7.35
C ALA A 18 7.66 -12.91 -8.76
N ILE A 19 7.25 -11.64 -8.92
CA ILE A 19 6.91 -11.07 -10.24
C ILE A 19 8.18 -10.89 -11.07
N LYS A 20 8.29 -11.66 -12.15
CA LYS A 20 9.39 -11.59 -13.11
C LYS A 20 8.99 -10.73 -14.30
N LYS A 21 9.65 -9.58 -14.45
CA LYS A 21 9.51 -8.70 -15.60
C LYS A 21 9.72 -9.47 -16.91
N GLY A 22 8.85 -9.24 -17.88
CA GLY A 22 8.86 -9.89 -19.20
C GLY A 22 8.42 -11.35 -19.21
N LYS A 23 8.02 -11.94 -18.07
CA LYS A 23 7.57 -13.34 -17.99
C LYS A 23 6.22 -13.48 -17.31
N THR A 24 6.02 -12.76 -16.21
CA THR A 24 4.81 -12.92 -15.41
C THR A 24 3.60 -12.32 -16.11
N THR A 25 2.52 -13.08 -16.19
CA THR A 25 1.26 -12.64 -16.81
C THR A 25 0.34 -11.96 -15.80
N MET A 26 -0.64 -11.20 -16.27
CA MET A 26 -1.70 -10.64 -15.41
C MET A 26 -2.37 -11.69 -14.52
N ALA A 27 -2.70 -12.85 -15.09
CA ALA A 27 -3.37 -13.93 -14.36
C ALA A 27 -2.49 -14.47 -13.23
N GLU A 28 -1.18 -14.59 -13.47
CA GLU A 28 -0.21 -15.01 -12.44
C GLU A 28 -0.07 -13.96 -11.34
N VAL A 29 -0.05 -12.66 -11.69
CA VAL A 29 -0.02 -11.57 -10.70
C VAL A 29 -1.27 -11.62 -9.82
N VAL A 30 -2.45 -11.77 -10.43
CA VAL A 30 -3.72 -11.88 -9.68
C VAL A 30 -3.76 -13.14 -8.81
N SER A 31 -3.24 -14.26 -9.30
CA SER A 31 -3.16 -15.48 -8.50
C SER A 31 -2.18 -15.38 -7.33
N SER A 32 -1.15 -14.53 -7.44
CA SER A 32 -0.09 -14.41 -6.44
C SER A 32 -0.41 -13.34 -5.38
N ILE A 33 -0.99 -12.22 -5.80
CA ILE A 33 -1.22 -11.03 -4.95
C ILE A 33 -2.70 -10.83 -4.65
N GLY A 34 -3.59 -11.38 -5.47
CA GLY A 34 -5.03 -11.13 -5.41
C GLY A 34 -5.50 -10.11 -6.45
N ALA A 35 -6.79 -9.79 -6.38
CA ALA A 35 -7.40 -8.82 -7.28
C ALA A 35 -6.85 -7.41 -7.03
N PRO A 36 -6.54 -6.63 -8.07
CA PRO A 36 -6.08 -5.25 -7.91
C PRO A 36 -7.20 -4.35 -7.36
N ASP A 37 -6.85 -3.43 -6.47
CA ASP A 37 -7.78 -2.43 -5.94
C ASP A 37 -8.23 -1.45 -7.03
N ARG A 38 -7.36 -1.18 -8.00
CA ARG A 38 -7.65 -0.33 -9.15
C ARG A 38 -6.94 -0.83 -10.40
N ILE A 39 -7.68 -0.82 -11.51
CA ILE A 39 -7.13 -1.07 -12.85
C ILE A 39 -7.18 0.24 -13.62
N VAL A 40 -6.02 0.69 -14.12
CA VAL A 40 -5.92 1.86 -15.00
C VAL A 40 -5.52 1.39 -16.38
N ARG A 41 -6.35 1.67 -17.39
CA ARG A 41 -6.07 1.37 -18.79
C ARG A 41 -5.73 2.67 -19.52
N GLY A 42 -4.59 2.71 -20.18
CA GLY A 42 -4.15 3.89 -20.92
C GLY A 42 -3.34 3.51 -22.15
N ASN A 43 -3.81 3.97 -23.31
CA ASN A 43 -3.11 4.06 -24.59
C ASN A 43 -2.31 2.85 -25.11
N ASP A 44 -2.32 1.69 -24.44
CA ASP A 44 -1.71 0.36 -24.76
C ASP A 44 -1.18 -0.39 -23.55
N ARG A 45 -1.30 0.22 -22.36
CA ARG A 45 -0.84 -0.36 -21.11
C ARG A 45 -2.00 -0.51 -20.15
N GLU A 46 -1.96 -1.60 -19.42
CA GLU A 46 -2.85 -1.83 -18.30
C GLU A 46 -2.00 -1.82 -17.03
N ILE A 47 -2.49 -1.13 -16.01
CA ILE A 47 -1.76 -0.91 -14.77
C ILE A 47 -2.63 -1.46 -13.66
N PHE A 48 -2.12 -2.46 -12.95
CA PHE A 48 -2.72 -2.91 -11.71
C PHE A 48 -2.10 -2.13 -10.58
N HIS A 49 -2.97 -1.45 -9.83
CA HIS A 49 -2.60 -0.68 -8.66
C HIS A 49 -3.20 -1.34 -7.42
N TYR A 50 -2.32 -1.65 -6.48
CA TYR A 50 -2.66 -2.14 -5.16
C TYR A 50 -2.26 -1.09 -4.13
N TYR A 51 -3.13 -0.84 -3.16
CA TYR A 51 -2.83 0.07 -2.06
C TYR A 51 -3.23 -0.55 -0.73
N TYR A 52 -2.33 -0.45 0.24
CA TYR A 52 -2.59 -0.82 1.62
C TYR A 52 -2.40 0.39 2.50
N TYR A 53 -3.40 0.74 3.31
CA TYR A 53 -3.30 1.81 4.31
C TYR A 53 -3.42 1.24 5.72
N ASP A 54 -2.49 1.66 6.59
CA ASP A 54 -2.55 1.38 8.03
C ASP A 54 -2.48 2.68 8.81
N GLY A 55 -3.61 3.06 9.41
CA GLY A 55 -3.77 4.26 10.21
C GLY A 55 -3.80 3.95 11.71
N LYS A 56 -3.04 4.69 12.52
CA LYS A 56 -3.20 4.68 13.98
C LYS A 56 -3.42 6.10 14.48
N SER A 57 -4.39 6.24 15.38
CA SER A 57 -4.67 7.50 16.05
C SER A 57 -4.59 7.33 17.57
N PRO A 58 -3.51 7.79 18.20
CA PRO A 58 -3.48 7.97 19.64
C PRO A 58 -4.24 9.25 20.02
N ALA A 59 -5.14 9.14 20.98
CA ALA A 59 -5.84 10.26 21.60
C ALA A 59 -5.41 10.42 23.06
N MET A 60 -5.02 11.64 23.42
CA MET A 60 -4.69 12.05 24.79
C MET A 60 -5.71 13.07 25.27
N MET A 61 -6.35 12.74 26.39
CA MET A 61 -7.38 13.55 27.03
C MET A 61 -6.79 14.20 28.28
N LEU A 62 -6.70 15.52 28.29
CA LEU A 62 -6.37 16.32 29.47
C LEU A 62 -7.62 17.09 29.90
N ILE A 63 -7.70 17.45 31.18
CA ILE A 63 -8.87 18.12 31.78
C ILE A 63 -9.23 19.42 31.04
N LEU A 64 -8.24 20.13 30.49
CA LEU A 64 -8.42 21.41 29.81
C LEU A 64 -8.19 21.36 28.29
N LEU A 65 -7.53 20.33 27.76
CA LEU A 65 -7.18 20.25 26.35
C LEU A 65 -7.16 18.81 25.84
N ASN A 66 -7.57 18.63 24.59
CA ASN A 66 -7.58 17.32 23.93
C ASN A 66 -6.70 17.38 22.69
N PHE A 67 -5.78 16.42 22.59
CA PHE A 67 -4.93 16.27 21.41
C PHE A 67 -5.25 14.96 20.72
N ILE A 68 -5.45 15.04 19.40
CA ILE A 68 -5.63 13.90 18.52
C ILE A 68 -4.54 13.98 17.46
N ARG A 69 -3.75 12.91 17.32
CA ARG A 69 -2.83 12.73 16.19
C ARG A 69 -3.32 11.55 15.36
N MET A 70 -3.14 11.63 14.05
CA MET A 70 -3.44 10.54 13.13
C MET A 70 -2.22 10.29 12.25
N ASP A 71 -1.62 9.11 12.41
CA ASP A 71 -0.52 8.64 11.56
C ASP A 71 -1.10 7.68 10.53
N ILE A 72 -1.07 8.03 9.24
CA ILE A 72 -1.50 7.17 8.13
C ILE A 72 -0.27 6.65 7.39
N LYS A 73 -0.15 5.33 7.25
CA LYS A 73 0.87 4.67 6.44
C LYS A 73 0.24 4.12 5.17
N SER A 74 1.02 4.07 4.09
CA SER A 74 0.56 3.58 2.79
C SER A 74 1.65 2.82 2.06
N ASP A 75 1.36 1.59 1.66
CA ASP A 75 2.17 0.85 0.71
C ASP A 75 1.45 0.82 -0.64
N ASN A 76 2.19 1.05 -1.71
CA ASN A 76 1.64 1.11 -3.06
C ASN A 76 2.45 0.20 -3.98
N LEU A 77 1.74 -0.65 -4.72
CA LEU A 77 2.32 -1.48 -5.76
C LEU A 77 1.67 -1.13 -7.10
N TYR A 78 2.51 -0.84 -8.09
CA TYR A 78 2.11 -0.66 -9.47
C TYR A 78 2.75 -1.77 -10.30
N VAL A 79 1.91 -2.53 -11.01
CA VAL A 79 2.36 -3.51 -12.00
C VAL A 79 1.89 -3.03 -13.36
N PHE A 80 2.83 -2.72 -14.24
CA PHE A 80 2.58 -2.26 -15.59
C PHE A 80 2.62 -3.45 -16.53
N PHE A 81 1.58 -3.60 -17.34
CA PHE A 81 1.46 -4.64 -18.34
C PHE A 81 1.50 -4.04 -19.74
N ASN A 82 2.12 -4.76 -20.65
CA ASN A 82 2.05 -4.47 -22.08
C ASN A 82 0.71 -4.94 -22.68
N ARG A 83 0.51 -4.72 -23.99
CA ARG A 83 -0.69 -5.16 -24.73
C ARG A 83 -0.96 -6.66 -24.64
N ASP A 84 0.08 -7.47 -24.47
CA ASP A 84 -0.02 -8.93 -24.40
C ASP A 84 -0.32 -9.44 -22.97
N GLY A 85 -0.51 -8.52 -22.00
CA GLY A 85 -0.79 -8.88 -20.61
C GLY A 85 0.43 -9.37 -19.83
N ILE A 86 1.64 -9.05 -20.28
CA ILE A 86 2.90 -9.42 -19.65
C ILE A 86 3.42 -8.23 -18.82
N ALA A 87 3.84 -8.51 -17.59
CA ALA A 87 4.38 -7.51 -16.67
C ALA A 87 5.70 -6.92 -17.21
N GLU A 88 5.70 -5.66 -17.62
CA GLU A 88 6.86 -4.94 -18.14
C GLU A 88 7.65 -4.28 -16.99
N GLU A 89 6.92 -3.67 -16.06
CA GLU A 89 7.50 -2.92 -14.95
C GLU A 89 6.74 -3.15 -13.65
N VAL A 90 7.47 -3.14 -12.54
CA VAL A 90 6.93 -3.30 -11.18
C VAL A 90 7.56 -2.21 -10.32
N VAL A 91 6.72 -1.38 -9.72
CA VAL A 91 7.12 -0.31 -8.81
C VAL A 91 6.45 -0.54 -7.47
N TYR A 92 7.26 -0.87 -6.46
CA TYR A 92 6.79 -1.07 -5.11
C TYR A 92 7.34 0.01 -4.18
N GLY A 93 6.43 0.82 -3.64
CA GLY A 93 6.75 1.85 -2.66
C GLY A 93 6.38 1.39 -1.25
N LYS A 94 7.35 0.82 -0.53
CA LYS A 94 7.20 0.49 0.89
C LYS A 94 7.47 1.73 1.75
N ARG A 95 6.45 2.22 2.45
CA ARG A 95 6.60 3.35 3.39
C ARG A 95 6.19 3.00 4.82
N THR A 96 5.57 1.84 5.02
CA THR A 96 5.06 1.42 6.34
C THR A 96 6.15 1.20 7.39
N ASP A 97 7.36 0.80 7.00
CA ASP A 97 8.46 0.45 7.93
C ASP A 97 9.25 1.64 8.50
N ARG A 98 9.25 2.80 7.85
CA ARG A 98 10.19 3.89 8.22
C ARG A 98 9.68 4.84 9.31
N THR A 99 8.41 4.76 9.70
CA THR A 99 7.78 5.72 10.62
C THR A 99 7.43 5.10 11.96
N ARG A 100 8.00 5.66 13.05
CA ARG A 100 7.64 5.32 14.43
C ARG A 100 6.35 6.04 14.80
N PHE A 101 5.36 5.29 15.28
CA PHE A 101 4.14 5.86 15.84
C PHE A 101 4.48 6.64 17.12
N ARG A 102 4.04 7.89 17.20
CA ARG A 102 4.38 8.79 18.32
C ARG A 102 3.15 9.10 19.15
N LEU A 103 3.28 8.96 20.47
CA LEU A 103 2.20 9.25 21.42
C LEU A 103 2.10 10.75 21.75
N TRP A 104 3.21 11.49 21.69
CA TRP A 104 3.29 12.89 22.11
C TRP A 104 2.95 13.87 20.98
N PRO A 105 2.05 14.86 21.18
CA PRO A 105 1.54 15.72 20.11
C PRO A 105 2.52 16.81 19.62
N PHE A 106 3.65 17.04 20.31
CA PHE A 106 4.64 18.07 19.97
C PHE A 106 6.03 17.46 19.70
N GLY A 107 6.77 17.96 18.70
CA GLY A 107 8.22 17.75 18.56
C GLY A 107 8.75 16.30 18.46
N ASP A 108 10.08 16.18 18.36
CA ASP A 108 10.83 14.91 18.44
C ASP A 108 11.01 14.46 19.90
#